data_AF-A0A3P6TS94-F1
#
_entry.id   AF-A0A3P6TS94-F1
#
_cell.length_a   1.000
_cell.length_b   1.000
_cell.length_c   1.000
_cell.angle_alpha   90.00
_cell.angle_beta   90.00
_cell.angle_gamma   90.00
#
_symmetry.space_group_name_H-M   'P 1'
#
loop_
_entity.id
_entity.type
_entity.pdbx_description
1 polymer ?
#
loop_
_entity_poly.entity_id
_entity_poly.type
_entity_poly.pdbx_seq_one_letter_code
_entity_poly.pdbx_strand_id
1 'polypeptide(L)'
;MQILTSLTSVAQVPVSCKIRVLDDPSETLNLVREIEKCGVAALAVHGRRRDERDPHPCRIDEIREVARTVSIPVIANGGSGEIKSYEDILDFRKQTETSSVMVARQALSCPSVFRRDGTLSFDRDIENFLDLVNNACEFDENYTMTKYVVQRILGGKQLAVIWRSAELGEKKINTRNAEEHDYESNANDLTQN
;
A
#
# COMPACT_ATOMS: atom_id res chain seq x y z
N MET A 1 26.23 -4.17 12.99
CA MET A 1 25.93 -5.39 13.77
C MET A 1 25.55 -5.07 15.22
N GLN A 2 26.27 -4.21 15.95
CA GLN A 2 25.96 -3.83 17.35
C GLN A 2 24.47 -3.56 17.64
N ILE A 3 23.79 -2.79 16.78
CA ILE A 3 22.35 -2.50 16.95
C ILE A 3 21.51 -3.78 17.00
N LEU A 4 21.73 -4.71 16.07
CA LEU A 4 20.97 -5.96 15.99
C LEU A 4 21.25 -6.84 17.21
N THR A 5 22.52 -7.03 17.57
CA THR A 5 22.92 -7.82 18.74
C THR A 5 22.36 -7.24 20.05
N SER A 6 22.35 -5.91 20.19
CA SER A 6 21.77 -5.27 21.37
C SER A 6 20.25 -5.48 21.44
N LEU A 7 19.54 -5.37 20.30
CA LEU A 7 18.10 -5.57 20.27
C LEU A 7 17.72 -7.04 20.51
N THR A 8 18.40 -7.98 19.86
CA THR A 8 18.08 -9.41 19.98
C THR A 8 18.41 -9.97 21.37
N SER A 9 19.34 -9.38 22.11
CA SER A 9 19.68 -9.82 23.46
C SER A 9 18.69 -9.36 24.56
N VAL A 10 17.90 -8.32 24.31
CA VAL A 10 16.97 -7.76 25.31
C VAL A 10 15.50 -7.86 24.93
N ALA A 11 15.18 -7.98 23.63
CA ALA A 11 13.80 -8.01 23.18
C ALA A 11 13.10 -9.32 23.58
N GLN A 12 11.89 -9.19 24.14
CA GLN A 12 11.02 -10.33 24.44
C GLN A 12 10.20 -10.79 23.24
N VAL A 13 10.29 -10.06 22.12
CA VAL A 13 9.61 -10.35 20.85
C VAL A 13 10.62 -10.57 19.73
N PRO A 14 10.28 -11.33 18.68
CA PRO A 14 11.20 -11.59 17.57
C PRO A 14 11.67 -10.29 16.89
N VAL A 15 12.98 -10.10 16.81
CA VAL A 15 13.58 -8.97 16.07
C VAL A 15 13.83 -9.42 14.64
N SER A 16 13.32 -8.66 13.67
CA SER A 16 13.61 -8.85 12.24
C SER A 16 14.34 -7.64 11.67
N CYS A 17 14.94 -7.80 10.48
CA CYS A 17 15.59 -6.71 9.76
C CYS A 17 15.06 -6.63 8.32
N LYS A 18 15.05 -5.43 7.75
CA LYS A 18 14.75 -5.20 6.34
C LYS A 18 15.93 -4.50 5.66
N ILE A 19 16.40 -5.07 4.55
CA ILE A 19 17.50 -4.53 3.77
C ILE A 19 17.12 -4.28 2.31
N ARG A 20 18.05 -3.62 1.60
CA ARG A 20 18.15 -3.62 0.15
C ARG A 20 19.41 -4.39 -0.22
N VAL A 21 19.38 -5.02 -1.39
CA VAL A 21 20.58 -5.60 -2.00
C VAL A 21 21.63 -4.50 -2.28
N LEU A 22 22.90 -4.84 -2.11
CA LEU A 22 24.05 -3.94 -2.34
C LEU A 22 24.56 -4.06 -3.77
N ASP A 23 25.39 -3.11 -4.21
CA ASP A 23 25.87 -3.03 -5.59
C ASP A 23 26.56 -4.33 -6.03
N ASP A 24 27.46 -4.84 -5.19
CA ASP A 24 28.04 -6.17 -5.32
C ASP A 24 27.15 -7.24 -4.63
N PRO A 25 26.68 -8.27 -5.38
CA PRO A 25 26.02 -9.42 -4.79
C PRO A 25 26.84 -10.12 -3.70
N SER A 26 28.17 -10.18 -3.82
CA SER A 26 29.03 -10.84 -2.82
C SER A 26 28.98 -10.13 -1.47
N GLU A 27 28.97 -8.79 -1.48
CA GLU A 27 28.81 -7.97 -0.28
C GLU A 27 27.42 -8.16 0.34
N THR A 28 26.38 -8.31 -0.49
CA THR A 28 25.02 -8.64 -0.01
C THR A 28 25.04 -9.97 0.75
N LEU A 29 25.67 -11.02 0.18
CA LEU A 29 25.76 -12.33 0.84
C LEU A 29 26.57 -12.28 2.13
N ASN A 30 27.65 -11.49 2.19
CA ASN A 30 28.42 -11.29 3.42
C ASN A 30 27.58 -10.56 4.47
N LEU A 31 26.87 -9.51 4.08
CA LEU A 31 26.01 -8.74 4.99
C LEU A 31 24.92 -9.61 5.61
N VAL A 32 24.23 -10.44 4.84
CA VAL A 32 23.11 -11.26 5.36
C VAL A 32 23.59 -12.34 6.33
N ARG A 33 24.80 -12.90 6.12
CA ARG A 33 25.41 -13.83 7.09
C ARG A 33 25.75 -13.14 8.40
N GLU A 34 26.27 -11.91 8.36
CA GLU A 34 26.54 -11.13 9.57
C GLU A 34 25.24 -10.74 10.30
N ILE A 35 24.19 -10.41 9.56
CA ILE A 35 22.86 -10.15 10.13
C ILE A 35 22.30 -11.40 10.81
N GLU A 36 22.38 -12.56 10.17
CA GLU A 36 21.92 -13.84 10.73
C GLU A 36 22.64 -14.17 12.05
N LYS A 37 23.97 -13.99 12.10
CA LYS A 37 24.77 -14.19 13.32
C LYS A 37 24.33 -13.31 14.49
N CYS A 38 23.64 -12.19 14.23
CA CYS A 38 23.10 -11.35 15.29
C CYS A 38 21.84 -11.94 15.95
N GLY A 39 21.29 -13.05 15.45
CA GLY A 39 20.13 -13.73 16.03
C GLY A 39 18.78 -13.13 15.62
N VAL A 40 18.70 -12.48 14.46
CA VAL A 40 17.40 -12.00 13.95
C VAL A 40 16.50 -13.18 13.56
N ALA A 41 15.21 -13.05 13.82
CA ALA A 41 14.24 -14.12 13.57
C ALA A 41 13.82 -14.26 12.11
N ALA A 42 13.95 -13.18 11.32
CA ALA A 42 13.65 -13.16 9.89
C ALA A 42 14.34 -11.99 9.19
N LEU A 43 14.53 -12.11 7.88
CA LEU A 43 15.14 -11.08 7.04
C LEU A 43 14.25 -10.73 5.84
N ALA A 44 13.82 -9.48 5.75
CA ALA A 44 13.15 -8.96 4.56
C ALA A 44 14.16 -8.35 3.58
N VAL A 45 14.13 -8.80 2.32
CA VAL A 45 15.07 -8.36 1.28
C VAL A 45 14.32 -7.68 0.16
N HIS A 46 14.62 -6.40 -0.04
CA HIS A 46 14.13 -5.66 -1.21
C HIS A 46 15.15 -5.80 -2.35
N GLY A 47 14.75 -6.40 -3.48
CA GLY A 47 15.62 -6.71 -4.62
C GLY A 47 16.07 -5.52 -5.48
N ARG A 48 16.15 -4.32 -4.91
CA ARG A 48 16.68 -3.12 -5.58
C ARG A 48 17.79 -2.50 -4.75
N ARG A 49 18.78 -1.92 -5.43
CA ARG A 49 19.87 -1.11 -4.87
C ARG A 49 19.34 0.16 -4.23
N ARG A 50 20.17 0.89 -3.49
CA ARG A 50 19.74 2.06 -2.68
C ARG A 50 19.10 3.17 -3.51
N ASP A 51 19.74 3.51 -4.62
CA ASP A 51 19.41 4.57 -5.57
C ASP A 51 18.27 4.20 -6.53
N GLU A 52 18.02 2.91 -6.72
CA GLU A 52 16.96 2.43 -7.59
C GLU A 52 15.54 2.62 -7.03
N ARG A 53 14.63 2.99 -7.93
CA ARG A 53 13.18 3.15 -7.72
C ARG A 53 12.43 2.61 -8.93
N ASP A 54 11.10 2.59 -8.93
CA ASP A 54 10.37 2.30 -10.18
C ASP A 54 10.84 3.27 -11.29
N PRO A 55 11.10 2.80 -12.52
CA PRO A 55 10.75 1.48 -13.08
C PRO A 55 11.84 0.39 -12.98
N HIS A 56 12.93 0.59 -12.23
CA HIS A 56 14.02 -0.39 -12.13
C HIS A 56 13.49 -1.76 -11.68
N PRO A 57 13.92 -2.87 -12.33
CA PRO A 57 13.39 -4.20 -12.03
C PRO A 57 13.81 -4.68 -10.65
N CYS A 58 13.03 -5.60 -10.07
CA CYS A 58 13.40 -6.30 -8.85
C CYS A 58 14.31 -7.48 -9.21
N ARG A 59 15.47 -7.60 -8.55
CA ARG A 59 16.41 -8.70 -8.76
C ARG A 59 15.97 -9.94 -8.00
N ILE A 60 15.07 -10.71 -8.61
CA ILE A 60 14.53 -11.96 -8.06
C ILE A 60 15.64 -12.95 -7.75
N ASP A 61 16.63 -13.09 -8.64
CA ASP A 61 17.71 -14.05 -8.48
C ASP A 61 18.59 -13.75 -7.26
N GLU A 62 18.88 -12.48 -6.98
CA GLU A 62 19.65 -12.12 -5.78
C GLU A 62 18.87 -12.36 -4.48
N ILE A 63 17.55 -12.14 -4.48
CA ILE A 63 16.71 -12.51 -3.33
C ILE A 63 16.76 -14.02 -3.12
N ARG A 64 16.71 -14.82 -4.20
CA ARG A 64 16.80 -16.27 -4.16
C ARG A 64 18.14 -16.75 -3.59
N GLU A 65 19.24 -16.16 -4.03
CA GLU A 65 20.57 -16.51 -3.53
C GLU A 65 20.74 -16.14 -2.05
N VAL A 66 20.14 -15.03 -1.60
CA VAL A 66 20.07 -14.71 -0.16
C VAL A 66 19.27 -15.77 0.59
N ALA A 67 18.10 -16.16 0.10
CA ALA A 67 17.26 -17.18 0.74
C ALA A 67 17.95 -18.54 0.87
N ARG A 68 18.81 -18.90 -0.08
CA ARG A 68 19.63 -20.13 -0.02
C ARG A 68 20.86 -20.03 0.88
N THR A 69 21.32 -18.80 1.15
CA THR A 69 22.56 -18.55 1.90
C THR A 69 22.37 -18.60 3.41
N VAL A 70 21.19 -18.19 3.91
CA VAL A 70 20.88 -18.13 5.34
C VAL A 70 19.87 -19.20 5.72
N SER A 71 19.88 -19.62 6.99
CA SER A 71 18.95 -20.61 7.55
C SER A 71 17.67 -19.99 8.10
N ILE A 72 17.68 -18.68 8.41
CA ILE A 72 16.49 -17.95 8.87
C ILE A 72 15.48 -17.70 7.73
N PRO A 73 14.17 -17.53 8.04
CA PRO A 73 13.18 -17.18 7.04
C PRO A 73 13.50 -15.85 6.31
N VAL A 74 13.57 -15.91 4.99
CA VAL A 74 13.69 -14.74 4.12
C VAL A 74 12.32 -14.32 3.58
N ILE A 75 12.07 -13.01 3.55
CA ILE A 75 10.83 -12.39 3.07
C ILE A 75 11.15 -11.55 1.82
N ALA A 76 10.67 -11.96 0.66
CA ALA A 76 10.89 -11.24 -0.59
C ALA A 76 10.11 -9.92 -0.65
N ASN A 77 10.73 -8.85 -1.15
CA ASN A 77 10.09 -7.55 -1.34
C ASN A 77 10.57 -6.88 -2.65
N GLY A 78 9.70 -6.07 -3.25
CA GLY A 78 10.00 -5.31 -4.47
C GLY A 78 9.07 -5.61 -5.65
N GLY A 79 8.38 -6.74 -5.64
CA GLY A 79 7.54 -7.23 -6.74
C GLY A 79 6.21 -6.53 -6.98
N SER A 80 5.90 -5.39 -6.34
CA SER A 80 4.57 -4.74 -6.49
C SER A 80 4.21 -4.30 -7.91
N GLY A 81 5.17 -4.22 -8.85
CA GLY A 81 4.84 -3.95 -10.27
C GLY A 81 4.29 -5.16 -11.01
N GLU A 82 4.56 -6.36 -10.50
CA GLU A 82 4.17 -7.64 -11.11
C GLU A 82 2.99 -8.27 -10.37
N ILE A 83 2.83 -7.97 -9.08
CA ILE A 83 1.74 -8.50 -8.25
C ILE A 83 0.46 -7.71 -8.49
N LYS A 84 -0.59 -8.38 -8.98
CA LYS A 84 -1.93 -7.84 -9.19
C LYS A 84 -3.01 -8.62 -8.44
N SER A 85 -2.79 -9.90 -8.15
CA SER A 85 -3.70 -10.75 -7.37
C SER A 85 -2.96 -11.56 -6.29
N TYR A 86 -3.71 -12.36 -5.54
CA TYR A 86 -3.16 -13.26 -4.53
C TYR A 86 -2.27 -14.34 -5.14
N GLU A 87 -2.62 -14.85 -6.32
CA GLU A 87 -1.85 -15.84 -7.07
C GLU A 87 -0.46 -15.31 -7.43
N ASP A 88 -0.38 -14.05 -7.87
CA ASP A 88 0.91 -13.43 -8.19
C ASP A 88 1.83 -13.33 -6.95
N ILE A 89 1.26 -13.20 -5.75
CA ILE A 89 2.05 -13.24 -4.50
C ILE A 89 2.66 -14.63 -4.33
N LEU A 90 1.89 -15.70 -4.59
CA LEU A 90 2.38 -17.07 -4.50
C LEU A 90 3.44 -17.37 -5.56
N ASP A 91 3.24 -16.87 -6.78
CA ASP A 91 4.20 -17.00 -7.87
C ASP A 91 5.49 -16.25 -7.58
N PHE A 92 5.41 -15.01 -7.09
CA PHE A 92 6.58 -14.24 -6.67
C PHE A 92 7.35 -14.92 -5.53
N ARG A 93 6.62 -15.51 -4.56
CA ARG A 93 7.23 -16.33 -3.50
C ARG A 93 7.99 -17.52 -4.08
N LYS A 94 7.36 -18.25 -5.00
CA LYS A 94 7.94 -19.43 -5.65
C LYS A 94 9.18 -19.06 -6.45
N GLN A 95 9.12 -17.99 -7.24
CA GLN A 95 10.23 -17.52 -8.06
C GLN A 95 11.43 -17.09 -7.21
N THR A 96 11.19 -16.45 -6.06
CA THR A 96 12.27 -16.04 -5.14
C THR A 96 12.73 -17.15 -4.20
N GLU A 97 12.07 -18.31 -4.18
CA GLU A 97 12.30 -19.41 -3.22
C GLU A 97 12.33 -18.93 -1.75
N THR A 98 11.53 -17.92 -1.43
CA THR A 98 11.49 -17.34 -0.09
C THR A 98 10.38 -17.95 0.76
N SER A 99 10.49 -17.80 2.08
CA SER A 99 9.46 -18.27 3.01
C SER A 99 8.16 -17.49 2.86
N SER A 100 8.26 -16.17 2.60
CA SER A 100 7.14 -15.25 2.57
C SER A 100 7.39 -14.06 1.64
N VAL A 101 6.33 -13.29 1.35
CA VAL A 101 6.39 -12.09 0.51
C VAL A 101 5.84 -10.90 1.27
N MET A 102 6.53 -9.76 1.17
CA MET A 102 6.10 -8.47 1.67
C MET A 102 5.65 -7.60 0.50
N VAL A 103 4.40 -7.16 0.52
CA VAL A 103 3.80 -6.30 -0.53
C VAL A 103 3.62 -4.90 0.02
N ALA A 104 4.06 -3.87 -0.72
CA ALA A 104 4.00 -2.48 -0.28
C ALA A 104 3.11 -1.61 -1.20
N ARG A 105 3.62 -1.22 -2.38
CA ARG A 105 2.90 -0.30 -3.28
C ARG A 105 1.55 -0.85 -3.71
N GLN A 106 1.51 -2.12 -4.10
CA GLN A 106 0.28 -2.75 -4.55
C GLN A 106 -0.77 -2.84 -3.43
N ALA A 107 -0.35 -3.17 -2.20
CA ALA A 107 -1.25 -3.21 -1.04
C ALA A 107 -1.80 -1.82 -0.69
N LEU A 108 -1.01 -0.76 -0.91
CA LEU A 108 -1.44 0.61 -0.70
C LEU A 108 -2.48 1.09 -1.73
N SER A 109 -2.38 0.64 -2.99
CA SER A 109 -3.34 1.00 -4.04
C SER A 109 -4.52 0.03 -4.16
N CYS A 110 -4.37 -1.20 -3.68
CA CYS A 110 -5.35 -2.27 -3.72
C CYS A 110 -5.17 -3.17 -2.48
N PRO A 111 -5.71 -2.77 -1.31
CA PRO A 111 -5.61 -3.55 -0.08
C PRO A 111 -6.17 -4.97 -0.23
N SER A 112 -7.19 -5.14 -1.06
CA SER A 112 -7.79 -6.44 -1.37
C SER A 112 -6.87 -7.43 -2.11
N VAL A 113 -5.64 -7.05 -2.50
CA VAL A 113 -4.68 -7.95 -3.16
C VAL A 113 -4.37 -9.23 -2.37
N PHE A 114 -4.57 -9.21 -1.04
CA PHE A 114 -4.35 -10.37 -0.18
C PHE A 114 -5.52 -11.37 -0.14
N ARG A 115 -6.66 -11.05 -0.78
CA ARG A 115 -7.84 -11.92 -0.79
C ARG A 115 -7.65 -13.09 -1.76
N ARG A 116 -7.87 -14.30 -1.27
CA ARG A 116 -7.85 -15.53 -2.09
C ARG A 116 -8.96 -15.58 -3.13
N ASP A 117 -10.10 -14.96 -2.85
CA ASP A 117 -11.26 -14.95 -3.74
C ASP A 117 -11.18 -13.84 -4.82
N GLY A 118 -10.03 -13.18 -4.94
CA GLY A 118 -9.81 -12.07 -5.86
C GLY A 118 -9.95 -10.69 -5.23
N THR A 119 -9.43 -9.70 -5.96
CA THR A 119 -9.43 -8.29 -5.58
C THR A 119 -10.83 -7.69 -5.66
N LEU A 120 -11.05 -6.66 -4.85
CA LEU A 120 -12.28 -5.88 -4.87
C LEU A 120 -12.14 -4.69 -5.83
N SER A 121 -13.28 -4.10 -6.20
CA SER A 121 -13.28 -2.77 -6.81
C SER A 121 -12.71 -1.73 -5.83
N PHE A 122 -12.03 -0.72 -6.35
CA PHE A 122 -11.44 0.34 -5.52
C PHE A 122 -12.44 1.05 -4.60
N ASP A 123 -13.70 1.23 -5.03
CA ASP A 123 -14.75 1.83 -4.18
C ASP A 123 -15.00 0.98 -2.93
N ARG A 124 -15.11 -0.35 -3.10
CA ARG A 124 -15.26 -1.30 -1.99
C ARG A 124 -14.04 -1.33 -1.07
N ASP A 125 -12.83 -1.20 -1.61
CA ASP A 125 -11.62 -1.10 -0.79
C ASP A 125 -11.61 0.19 0.05
N ILE A 126 -12.07 1.31 -0.52
CA ILE A 126 -12.22 2.58 0.20
C ILE A 126 -13.30 2.48 1.27
N GLU A 127 -14.48 1.94 0.94
CA GLU A 127 -15.59 1.74 1.88
C GLU A 127 -15.14 0.90 3.07
N ASN A 128 -14.52 -0.26 2.83
CA ASN A 128 -14.02 -1.12 3.90
C ASN A 128 -12.96 -0.41 4.78
N PHE A 129 -12.08 0.38 4.18
CA PHE A 129 -11.07 1.15 4.93
C PHE A 129 -11.72 2.25 5.78
N LEU A 130 -12.67 3.00 5.23
CA LEU A 130 -13.40 4.04 5.96
C LEU A 130 -14.29 3.45 7.05
N ASP A 131 -14.91 2.31 6.82
CA ASP A 131 -15.69 1.59 7.84
C ASP A 131 -14.79 1.17 9.00
N LEU A 132 -13.58 0.66 8.71
CA LEU A 132 -12.59 0.33 9.75
C LEU A 132 -12.18 1.57 10.56
N VAL A 133 -11.90 2.70 9.88
CA VAL A 133 -11.43 3.91 10.56
C VAL A 133 -12.56 4.60 11.34
N ASN A 134 -13.76 4.71 10.77
CA ASN A 134 -14.85 5.49 11.35
C ASN A 134 -15.75 4.69 12.30
N ASN A 135 -16.08 3.44 11.95
CA ASN A 135 -17.07 2.68 12.71
C ASN A 135 -16.44 1.86 13.82
N ALA A 136 -15.15 1.51 13.72
CA ALA A 136 -14.51 0.76 14.79
C ALA A 136 -14.41 1.55 16.10
N CYS A 137 -14.52 2.89 16.11
CA CYS A 137 -14.30 3.77 17.29
C CYS A 137 -12.99 3.51 18.06
N GLU A 138 -12.13 2.63 17.56
CA GLU A 138 -10.98 2.08 18.27
C GLU A 138 -9.70 2.89 18.00
N PHE A 139 -9.68 3.69 16.93
CA PHE A 139 -8.48 4.39 16.48
C PHE A 139 -8.83 5.84 16.17
N ASP A 140 -8.38 6.79 17.00
CA ASP A 140 -8.45 8.24 16.76
C ASP A 140 -7.49 8.65 15.63
N GLU A 141 -7.74 8.12 14.44
CA GLU A 141 -6.86 8.23 13.30
C GLU A 141 -6.97 9.63 12.68
N ASN A 142 -5.83 10.21 12.34
CA ASN A 142 -5.80 11.56 11.80
C ASN A 142 -6.44 11.58 10.40
N TYR A 143 -7.43 12.46 10.20
CA TYR A 143 -8.13 12.61 8.92
C TYR A 143 -7.19 12.88 7.72
N THR A 144 -6.03 13.51 7.94
CA THR A 144 -5.03 13.76 6.88
C THR A 144 -4.39 12.45 6.42
N MET A 145 -4.12 11.52 7.34
CA MET A 145 -3.60 10.20 7.01
C MET A 145 -4.66 9.34 6.33
N THR A 146 -5.89 9.36 6.84
CA THR A 146 -7.04 8.70 6.20
C THR A 146 -7.24 9.20 4.77
N LYS A 147 -7.24 10.53 4.58
CA LYS A 147 -7.33 11.16 3.25
C LYS A 147 -6.17 10.71 2.35
N TYR A 148 -4.94 10.68 2.86
CA TYR A 148 -3.78 10.23 2.09
C TYR A 148 -3.96 8.79 1.61
N VAL A 149 -4.36 7.86 2.48
CA VAL A 149 -4.57 6.45 2.10
C VAL A 149 -5.65 6.32 1.04
N VAL A 150 -6.80 6.99 1.22
CA VAL A 150 -7.89 7.00 0.23
C VAL A 150 -7.40 7.54 -1.12
N GLN A 151 -6.60 8.60 -1.13
CA GLN A 151 -6.01 9.14 -2.36
C GLN A 151 -5.09 8.12 -3.05
N ARG A 152 -4.33 7.31 -2.29
CA ARG A 152 -3.45 6.28 -2.86
C ARG A 152 -4.24 5.10 -3.45
N ILE A 153 -5.39 4.75 -2.88
CA ILE A 153 -6.31 3.76 -3.47
C ILE A 153 -6.96 4.31 -4.74
N LEU A 154 -7.39 5.58 -4.74
CA LEU A 154 -7.96 6.23 -5.92
C LEU A 154 -6.96 6.35 -7.09
N GLY A 155 -5.67 6.57 -6.80
CA GLY A 155 -4.62 6.70 -7.81
C GLY A 155 -4.99 7.75 -8.88
N GLY A 156 -4.90 7.39 -10.17
CA GLY A 156 -5.25 8.29 -11.28
C GLY A 156 -6.74 8.63 -11.39
N LYS A 157 -7.63 7.92 -10.68
CA LYS A 157 -9.08 8.15 -10.73
C LYS A 157 -9.53 9.36 -9.91
N GLN A 158 -8.63 9.98 -9.16
CA GLN A 158 -8.91 11.19 -8.38
C GLN A 158 -9.53 12.30 -9.25
N LEU A 159 -9.03 12.50 -10.48
CA LEU A 159 -9.56 13.51 -11.39
C LEU A 159 -11.02 13.21 -11.74
N ALA A 160 -11.35 11.97 -12.08
CA ALA A 160 -12.72 11.58 -12.42
C ALA A 160 -13.71 11.83 -11.27
N VAL A 161 -13.29 11.61 -10.02
CA VAL A 161 -14.10 11.90 -8.83
C VAL A 161 -14.31 13.40 -8.64
N ILE A 162 -13.25 14.20 -8.86
CA ILE A 162 -13.32 15.67 -8.76
C ILE A 162 -14.26 16.24 -9.84
N TRP A 163 -14.09 15.82 -11.10
CA TRP A 163 -14.95 16.25 -12.20
C TRP A 163 -16.42 15.89 -11.96
N ARG A 164 -16.70 14.66 -11.51
CA ARG A 164 -18.07 14.24 -11.20
C ARG A 164 -18.67 15.02 -10.03
N SER A 165 -17.86 15.38 -9.03
CA SER A 165 -18.31 16.21 -7.91
C SER A 165 -18.58 17.66 -8.35
N ALA A 166 -17.76 18.20 -9.26
CA ALA A 166 -17.98 19.52 -9.85
C ALA A 166 -19.26 19.57 -10.70
N GLU A 167 -19.50 18.57 -11.56
CA GLU A 167 -20.74 18.45 -12.35
C GLU A 167 -21.99 18.32 -11.46
N LEU A 168 -21.92 17.55 -10.38
CA LEU A 168 -23.00 17.44 -9.40
C LEU A 168 -23.22 18.76 -8.62
N GLY A 169 -22.13 19.49 -8.34
CA GLY A 169 -22.17 20.83 -7.74
C GLY A 169 -22.84 21.84 -8.66
N GLU A 170 -22.45 21.88 -9.93
CA GLU A 170 -23.07 22.72 -10.95
C GLU A 170 -24.55 22.40 -11.13
N LYS A 171 -24.92 21.11 -11.18
CA LYS A 171 -26.34 20.71 -11.21
C LYS A 171 -27.11 21.19 -9.99
N LYS A 172 -26.55 21.10 -8.79
CA LYS A 172 -27.18 21.60 -7.55
C LYS A 172 -27.34 23.12 -7.52
N ILE A 173 -26.37 23.85 -8.07
CA ILE A 173 -26.46 25.32 -8.21
C ILE A 173 -27.55 25.68 -9.22
N ASN A 174 -27.59 24.99 -10.36
CA ASN A 174 -28.59 25.26 -11.39
C ASN A 174 -30.03 24.93 -10.93
N THR A 175 -30.22 23.85 -10.16
CA THR A 175 -31.54 23.53 -9.58
C THR A 175 -31.97 24.55 -8.53
N ARG A 176 -31.05 25.06 -7.70
CA ARG A 176 -31.37 26.14 -6.74
C ARG A 176 -31.75 27.44 -7.42
N ASN A 177 -31.02 27.83 -8.47
CA ASN A 177 -31.33 29.05 -9.22
C ASN A 177 -32.67 28.93 -9.98
N ALA A 178 -33.04 27.73 -10.44
CA ALA A 178 -34.34 27.48 -11.05
C ALA A 178 -35.48 27.55 -10.02
N GLU A 179 -35.29 27.01 -8.81
CA GLU A 179 -36.25 27.13 -7.71
C GLU A 179 -36.41 28.60 -7.24
N GLU A 180 -35.33 29.38 -7.17
CA GLU A 180 -35.41 30.81 -6.82
C GLU A 180 -36.16 31.63 -7.90
N HIS A 181 -35.95 31.35 -9.19
CA HIS A 181 -36.70 31.98 -10.28
C HIS A 181 -38.19 31.61 -10.31
N ASP A 182 -38.56 30.38 -9.93
CA ASP A 182 -39.96 29.96 -9.80
C ASP A 182 -40.65 30.59 -8.57
N TYR A 183 -39.90 30.93 -7.51
CA TYR A 183 -40.42 31.69 -6.38
C TYR A 183 -40.66 33.17 -6.72
N GLU A 184 -39.72 33.81 -7.43
CA GLU A 184 -39.88 35.22 -7.84
C GLU A 184 -40.98 35.41 -8.89
N SER A 185 -41.18 34.44 -9.79
CA SER A 185 -42.26 34.50 -10.78
C SER A 185 -43.65 34.35 -10.14
N ASN A 186 -43.82 33.42 -9.19
CA ASN A 186 -45.08 33.24 -8.45
C ASN A 186 -45.37 34.38 -7.46
N ALA A 187 -44.35 35.03 -6.90
CA ALA A 187 -44.53 36.19 -6.02
C ALA A 187 -45.04 37.42 -6.78
N ASN A 188 -44.62 37.60 -8.05
CA ASN A 188 -45.11 38.69 -8.89
C ASN A 188 -46.57 38.49 -9.33
N ASP A 189 -47.03 37.25 -9.52
CA ASP A 189 -48.42 36.93 -9.90
C ASP A 189 -49.43 37.17 -8.74
N LEU A 190 -48.97 37.08 -7.49
CA LEU A 190 -49.80 37.33 -6.29
C LEU A 190 -49.97 38.83 -5.96
N THR A 191 -49.29 39.73 -6.67
CA THR A 191 -49.37 41.19 -6.45
C THR A 191 -50.19 41.94 -7.51
N GLN A 192 -50.78 41.22 -8.47
CA GLN A 192 -51.61 41.79 -9.55
C GLN A 192 -53.14 41.57 -9.42
N ASN A 193 -53.64 41.15 -8.25
CA ASN A 193 -55.09 41.09 -7.97
C ASN A 193 -55.50 42.08 -6.87
#